data_AF-A0A3D3M5F1-F1
#
_entry.id   AF-A0A3D3M5F1-F1
#
_cell.length_a   1.000
_cell.length_b   1.000
_cell.length_c   1.000
_cell.angle_alpha   90.00
_cell.angle_beta   90.00
_cell.angle_gamma   90.00
#
_symmetry.space_group_name_H-M   'P 1'
#
loop_
_entity.id
_entity.type
_entity.pdbx_description
1 polymer ?
#
loop_
_entity_poly.entity_id
_entity_poly.type
_entity_poly.pdbx_seq_one_letter_code
_entity_poly.pdbx_strand_id
1 'polypeptide(L)'
;MTRYIDVTDLSHLVARKGLTTCLEEMAEYIRQDYLRWHDFEKCARVANHSPDGVIELMPASDANLYAFKYVNGHPKNTHNGMLTVMAFGALGDVDTGKPLLLSEMTLTTAIRTAATSALA
;
A
#
# COMPACT_ATOMS: atom_id res chain seq x y z
N MET A 1 16.12 -14.58 0.15
CA MET A 1 14.73 -14.97 -0.20
C MET A 1 13.80 -13.86 0.26
N THR A 2 12.99 -13.34 -0.66
CA THR A 2 11.99 -12.28 -0.40
C THR A 2 10.73 -12.91 0.19
N ARG A 3 10.14 -12.31 1.22
CA ARG A 3 8.84 -12.78 1.74
C ARG A 3 7.74 -12.38 0.77
N TYR A 4 6.74 -13.23 0.62
CA TYR A 4 5.57 -12.96 -0.21
C TYR A 4 4.30 -13.06 0.63
N ILE A 5 3.37 -12.11 0.45
CA ILE A 5 2.03 -12.11 1.02
C ILE A 5 1.05 -11.92 -0.14
N ASP A 6 0.24 -12.93 -0.43
CA ASP A 6 -0.85 -12.79 -1.39
C ASP A 6 -2.15 -12.31 -0.72
N VAL A 7 -3.21 -12.15 -1.53
CA VAL A 7 -4.54 -11.72 -1.06
C VAL A 7 -5.14 -12.71 -0.06
N THR A 8 -4.89 -14.00 -0.22
CA THR A 8 -5.38 -15.06 0.67
C THR A 8 -4.68 -14.96 2.02
N ASP A 9 -3.36 -14.79 2.02
CA ASP A 9 -2.55 -14.61 3.22
C ASP A 9 -3.00 -13.38 4.02
N LEU A 10 -3.18 -12.24 3.35
CA LEU A 10 -3.62 -11.03 4.05
C LEU A 10 -5.05 -11.16 4.54
N SER A 11 -5.95 -11.78 3.77
CA SER A 11 -7.33 -12.03 4.20
C SER A 11 -7.37 -12.90 5.46
N HIS A 12 -6.57 -13.96 5.54
CA HIS A 12 -6.44 -14.77 6.74
C HIS A 12 -5.84 -14.00 7.92
N LEU A 13 -4.85 -13.14 7.68
CA LEU A 13 -4.27 -12.28 8.72
C LEU A 13 -5.32 -11.31 9.29
N VAL A 14 -6.09 -10.65 8.42
CA VAL A 14 -7.17 -9.73 8.81
C VAL A 14 -8.26 -10.47 9.56
N ALA A 15 -8.68 -11.66 9.09
CA ALA A 15 -9.67 -12.49 9.76
C ALA A 15 -9.21 -12.92 11.16
N ARG A 16 -7.94 -13.31 11.31
CA ARG A 16 -7.37 -13.73 12.60
C ARG A 16 -7.20 -12.58 13.58
N LYS A 17 -6.80 -11.39 13.09
CA LYS A 17 -6.51 -10.22 13.93
C LYS A 17 -7.77 -9.39 14.26
N GLY A 18 -8.78 -9.45 13.39
CA GLY A 18 -9.98 -8.63 13.44
C GLY A 18 -9.79 -7.31 12.68
N LEU A 19 -10.80 -6.93 11.88
CA LEU A 19 -10.75 -5.72 11.05
C LEU A 19 -10.62 -4.44 11.88
N THR A 20 -11.33 -4.33 13.01
CA THR A 20 -11.24 -3.17 13.92
C THR A 20 -9.81 -2.97 14.39
N THR A 21 -9.19 -4.01 14.93
CA THR A 21 -7.78 -4.00 15.37
C THR A 21 -6.84 -3.61 14.22
N CYS A 22 -7.06 -4.17 13.02
CA CYS A 22 -6.26 -3.82 11.84
C CYS A 22 -6.37 -2.32 11.49
N LEU A 23 -7.56 -1.72 11.57
CA LEU A 23 -7.77 -0.32 11.28
C LEU A 23 -7.14 0.59 12.36
N GLU A 24 -7.34 0.27 13.63
CA GLU A 24 -6.76 1.02 14.76
C GLU A 24 -5.24 1.03 14.72
N GLU A 25 -4.62 -0.14 14.56
CA GLU A 25 -3.17 -0.24 14.48
C GLU A 25 -2.62 0.41 13.21
N MET A 26 -3.29 0.26 12.06
CA MET A 26 -2.90 0.94 10.82
C MET A 26 -2.94 2.46 11.00
N ALA A 27 -3.99 2.99 11.64
CA ALA A 27 -4.11 4.42 11.91
C ALA A 27 -2.98 4.89 12.84
N GLU A 28 -2.66 4.14 13.89
CA GLU A 28 -1.56 4.47 14.78
C GLU A 28 -0.20 4.45 14.06
N TYR A 29 0.07 3.44 13.23
CA TYR A 29 1.30 3.40 12.40
C TYR A 29 1.40 4.61 11.47
N ILE A 30 0.32 4.94 10.75
CA ILE A 30 0.29 6.11 9.87
C ILE A 30 0.51 7.40 10.67
N ARG A 31 -0.12 7.55 11.83
CA ARG A 31 0.05 8.72 12.69
C ARG A 31 1.51 8.91 13.10
N GLN A 32 2.18 7.83 13.53
CA GLN A 32 3.60 7.88 13.91
C GLN A 32 4.50 8.25 12.74
N ASP A 33 4.21 7.74 11.53
CA ASP A 33 4.94 8.12 10.32
C ASP A 33 4.72 9.59 9.94
N TYR A 34 3.51 10.11 10.09
CA TYR A 34 3.23 11.54 9.87
C TYR A 34 3.92 12.44 10.91
N LEU A 35 4.14 12.00 12.15
CA LEU A 35 4.90 12.78 13.13
C LEU A 35 6.37 12.96 12.75
N ARG A 36 6.93 12.00 12.00
CA ARG A 36 8.30 12.05 11.48
C ARG A 36 8.35 12.36 9.98
N TRP A 37 7.37 13.12 9.48
CA TRP A 37 7.20 13.41 8.05
C TRP A 37 8.48 13.92 7.35
N HIS A 38 9.29 14.71 8.06
CA HIS A 38 10.52 15.28 7.51
C HIS A 38 11.66 14.26 7.31
N ASP A 39 11.59 13.10 7.97
CA ASP A 39 12.61 12.04 7.86
C ASP A 39 12.46 11.20 6.58
N PHE A 40 11.33 11.35 5.87
CA PHE A 40 11.07 10.63 4.63
C PHE A 40 11.65 11.34 3.41
N GLU A 41 12.29 10.59 2.53
CA GLU A 41 12.49 10.96 1.14
C GLU A 41 11.18 10.74 0.39
N LYS A 42 10.64 11.82 -0.18
CA LYS A 42 9.29 11.89 -0.76
C LYS A 42 9.35 12.41 -2.17
N CYS A 43 8.51 11.86 -3.05
CA CYS A 43 8.25 12.44 -4.34
C CYS A 43 6.77 12.31 -4.70
N ALA A 44 6.32 13.11 -5.67
CA ALA A 44 5.02 12.90 -6.26
C ALA A 44 5.02 11.56 -7.01
N ARG A 45 3.92 10.82 -6.90
CA ARG A 45 3.71 9.57 -7.65
C ARG A 45 3.88 9.80 -9.16
N VAL A 46 4.40 8.79 -9.84
CA VAL A 46 4.42 8.75 -11.31
C VAL A 46 3.09 8.18 -11.78
N ALA A 47 2.45 8.82 -12.76
CA ALA A 47 1.17 8.43 -13.30
C ALA A 47 1.21 8.27 -14.82
N ASN A 48 0.64 7.17 -15.30
CA ASN A 48 0.47 6.84 -16.71
C ASN A 48 -1.03 6.77 -17.01
N HIS A 49 -1.54 7.79 -17.68
CA HIS A 49 -2.96 7.91 -18.00
C HIS A 49 -3.32 7.16 -19.28
N SER A 50 -4.50 6.56 -19.28
CA SER A 50 -5.19 6.00 -20.44
C SER A 50 -6.59 6.62 -20.54
N PRO A 51 -7.32 6.44 -21.67
CA PRO A 51 -8.66 7.03 -21.82
C PRO A 51 -9.65 6.65 -20.70
N ASP A 52 -9.51 5.46 -20.13
CA ASP A 52 -10.46 4.89 -19.17
C ASP A 52 -9.86 4.65 -17.77
N GLY A 53 -8.65 5.15 -17.51
CA GLY A 53 -8.03 4.97 -16.21
C GLY A 53 -6.60 5.49 -16.09
N VAL A 54 -5.94 5.04 -15.03
CA VAL A 54 -4.56 5.40 -14.70
C VAL A 54 -3.85 4.22 -14.07
N ILE A 55 -2.54 4.15 -14.29
CA ILE A 55 -1.61 3.29 -13.56
C ILE A 55 -0.58 4.20 -12.88
N GLU A 56 -0.31 3.96 -11.60
CA GLU A 56 0.56 4.81 -10.80
C GLU A 56 1.62 3.99 -10.05
N LEU A 57 2.80 4.60 -9.87
CA LEU A 57 3.83 4.16 -8.94
C LEU A 57 4.00 5.18 -7.82
N MET A 58 3.86 4.72 -6.58
CA MET A 58 3.94 5.55 -5.37
C MET A 58 5.12 5.12 -4.50
N PRO A 59 6.35 5.63 -4.73
CA PRO A 59 7.50 5.33 -3.90
C PRO A 59 7.62 6.29 -2.70
N ALA A 60 8.16 5.80 -1.59
CA ALA A 60 8.58 6.57 -0.43
C ALA A 60 9.66 5.79 0.33
N SER A 61 10.60 6.48 0.96
CA SER A 61 11.62 5.84 1.78
C SER A 61 12.03 6.69 2.97
N ASP A 62 12.61 6.06 3.97
CA ASP A 62 13.42 6.71 5.00
C ASP A 62 14.86 6.18 4.95
N ALA A 63 15.66 6.42 5.99
CA ALA A 63 17.03 5.96 6.05
C ALA A 63 17.19 4.42 6.04
N ASN A 64 16.15 3.66 6.38
CA ASN A 64 16.24 2.20 6.57
C ASN A 64 15.45 1.43 5.51
N LEU A 65 14.27 1.93 5.13
CA LEU A 65 13.32 1.19 4.30
C LEU A 65 12.90 1.98 3.06
N TYR A 66 12.86 1.28 1.93
CA TYR A 66 12.29 1.77 0.68
C TYR A 66 11.01 1.00 0.38
N ALA A 67 9.91 1.71 0.20
CA ALA A 67 8.63 1.13 -0.18
C ALA A 67 8.14 1.71 -1.50
N PHE A 68 7.47 0.88 -2.30
CA PHE A 68 6.67 1.38 -3.42
C PHE A 68 5.38 0.60 -3.57
N LYS A 69 4.38 1.26 -4.16
CA LYS A 69 3.11 0.63 -4.55
C LYS A 69 2.84 0.87 -6.03
N TYR A 70 2.58 -0.22 -6.75
CA TYR A 70 1.86 -0.19 -8.02
C TYR A 70 0.36 -0.17 -7.73
N VAL A 71 -0.38 0.72 -8.40
CA VAL A 71 -1.84 0.76 -8.28
C VAL A 71 -2.47 1.22 -9.58
N ASN A 72 -3.61 0.64 -9.93
CA ASN A 72 -4.45 1.15 -11.01
C ASN A 72 -5.70 1.85 -10.45
N GLY A 73 -6.29 2.74 -11.25
CA GLY A 73 -7.63 3.28 -11.05
C GLY A 73 -8.39 3.25 -12.36
N HIS A 74 -9.29 2.27 -12.53
CA HIS A 74 -10.06 2.07 -13.76
C HIS A 74 -11.54 1.86 -13.42
N PRO A 75 -12.35 2.94 -13.33
CA PRO A 75 -13.74 2.85 -12.86
C PRO A 75 -14.62 1.86 -13.63
N LYS A 76 -14.34 1.66 -14.93
CA LYS A 76 -15.10 0.74 -15.81
C LYS A 76 -14.75 -0.73 -15.62
N ASN A 77 -13.74 -1.07 -14.82
CA ASN A 77 -13.34 -2.46 -14.58
C ASN A 77 -14.48 -3.33 -14.02
N THR A 78 -15.39 -2.73 -13.25
CA THR A 78 -16.52 -3.43 -12.66
C THR A 78 -17.49 -4.00 -13.69
N HIS A 79 -17.56 -3.40 -14.90
CA HIS A 79 -18.35 -3.96 -16.01
C HIS A 79 -17.81 -5.31 -16.51
N ASN A 80 -16.54 -5.59 -16.22
CA ASN A 80 -15.84 -6.81 -16.61
C ASN A 80 -15.55 -7.74 -15.41
N GLY A 81 -16.19 -7.52 -14.26
CA GLY A 81 -15.95 -8.31 -13.05
C GLY A 81 -14.59 -8.09 -12.39
N MET A 82 -13.87 -7.02 -12.75
CA MET A 82 -12.59 -6.64 -12.15
C MET A 82 -12.78 -5.51 -11.13
N LEU A 83 -11.86 -5.39 -10.17
CA LEU A 83 -11.85 -4.28 -9.22
C LEU A 83 -11.39 -2.98 -9.91
N THR A 84 -12.00 -1.85 -9.55
CA THR A 84 -11.56 -0.51 -9.98
C THR A 84 -10.14 -0.21 -9.54
N VAL A 85 -9.79 -0.64 -8.33
CA VAL A 85 -8.48 -0.45 -7.71
C VAL A 85 -7.89 -1.83 -7.41
N MET A 86 -6.75 -2.11 -8.02
CA MET A 86 -5.91 -3.27 -7.76
C MET A 86 -4.48 -2.77 -7.58
N ALA A 87 -3.79 -3.36 -6.61
CA ALA A 87 -2.47 -2.94 -6.23
C ALA A 87 -1.63 -4.07 -5.66
N PHE A 88 -0.33 -3.94 -5.81
CA PHE A 88 0.70 -4.68 -5.10
C PHE A 88 1.84 -3.72 -4.77
N GLY A 89 2.70 -4.10 -3.84
CA GLY A 89 3.83 -3.28 -3.46
C GLY A 89 4.96 -4.12 -2.89
N ALA A 90 6.11 -3.49 -2.73
CA ALA A 90 7.27 -4.12 -2.12
C ALA A 90 7.92 -3.22 -1.08
N LEU A 91 8.62 -3.85 -0.16
CA LEU A 91 9.47 -3.24 0.85
C LEU A 91 10.90 -3.75 0.64
N GLY A 92 11.86 -2.83 0.60
CA GLY A 92 13.28 -3.10 0.46
C GLY A 92 14.09 -2.48 1.59
N ASP A 93 15.23 -3.08 1.87
CA ASP A 93 16.26 -2.56 2.75
C ASP A 93 17.10 -1.53 2.00
N VAL A 94 17.25 -0.32 2.53
CA VAL A 94 17.95 0.79 1.85
C VAL A 94 19.46 0.53 1.76
N ASP A 95 20.05 0.01 2.83
CA ASP A 95 21.50 -0.21 2.91
C ASP A 95 21.98 -1.26 1.90
N THR A 96 21.19 -2.30 1.66
CA THR A 96 21.58 -3.45 0.83
C THR A 96 20.82 -3.56 -0.48
N GLY A 97 19.74 -2.80 -0.67
CA GLY A 97 18.80 -2.94 -1.79
C GLY A 97 18.01 -4.25 -1.78
N LYS A 98 18.11 -5.05 -0.71
CA LYS A 98 17.48 -6.37 -0.63
C LYS A 98 15.95 -6.23 -0.56
N PRO A 99 15.20 -6.86 -1.47
CA PRO A 99 13.75 -6.93 -1.34
C PRO A 99 13.39 -7.80 -0.13
N LEU A 100 12.71 -7.20 0.85
CA LEU A 100 12.29 -7.84 2.09
C LEU A 100 10.91 -8.49 1.94
N LEU A 101 9.98 -7.78 1.32
CA LEU A 101 8.59 -8.19 1.16
C LEU A 101 8.07 -7.79 -0.22
N LEU A 102 7.33 -8.70 -0.85
CA LEU A 102 6.38 -8.41 -1.92
C LEU A 102 4.98 -8.75 -1.36
N SER A 103 4.04 -7.81 -1.43
CA SER A 103 2.72 -8.00 -0.84
C SER A 103 1.63 -7.54 -1.79
N GLU A 104 0.48 -8.21 -1.70
CA GLU A 104 -0.77 -7.63 -2.15
C GLU A 104 -0.99 -6.26 -1.46
N MET A 105 -1.51 -5.30 -2.22
CA MET A 105 -1.85 -3.98 -1.69
C MET A 105 -3.25 -3.55 -2.11
N THR A 106 -4.09 -4.49 -2.56
CA THR A 106 -5.48 -4.21 -2.94
C THR A 106 -6.34 -4.07 -1.68
N LEU A 107 -6.32 -5.08 -0.80
CA LEU A 107 -7.04 -5.01 0.47
C LEU A 107 -6.34 -4.04 1.42
N THR A 108 -5.00 -4.04 1.45
CA THR A 108 -4.21 -3.06 2.21
C THR A 108 -4.53 -1.63 1.80
N THR A 109 -4.77 -1.36 0.50
CA THR A 109 -5.17 -0.02 0.05
C THR A 109 -6.52 0.38 0.65
N ALA A 110 -7.50 -0.51 0.74
CA ALA A 110 -8.77 -0.21 1.38
C ALA A 110 -8.59 0.10 2.87
N ILE A 111 -7.87 -0.76 3.60
CA ILE A 111 -7.62 -0.63 5.05
C ILE A 111 -6.88 0.67 5.36
N ARG A 112 -5.74 0.94 4.70
CA ARG A 112 -4.96 2.15 4.96
C ARG A 112 -5.70 3.42 4.57
N THR A 113 -6.57 3.37 3.56
CA THR A 113 -7.38 4.54 3.16
C THR A 113 -8.42 4.84 4.23
N ALA A 114 -9.15 3.82 4.73
CA ALA A 114 -10.08 3.98 5.83
C ALA A 114 -9.39 4.49 7.11
N ALA A 115 -8.23 3.92 7.45
CA ALA A 115 -7.43 4.36 8.59
C ALA A 115 -6.94 5.82 8.43
N THR A 116 -6.45 6.20 7.25
CA THR A 116 -6.03 7.60 6.98
C THR A 116 -7.22 8.55 7.11
N SER A 117 -8.40 8.19 6.59
CA SER A 117 -9.61 9.01 6.71
C SER A 117 -10.07 9.20 8.16
N ALA A 118 -9.80 8.25 9.05
CA ALA A 118 -10.13 8.36 10.48
C ALA A 118 -9.17 9.26 11.26
N LEU A 119 -7.94 9.49 10.75
CA LEU A 119 -6.95 10.37 11.37
C LEU A 119 -7.11 11.84 10.99
N ALA A 120 -7.68 12.12 9.83
CA ALA A 120 -7.83 13.46 9.26
C ALA A 120 -8.97 14.25 9.93
#